data_AF-M1BMD4-F1
#
_entry.id   AF-M1BMD4-F1
#
_cell.length_a   1.000
_cell.length_b   1.000
_cell.length_c   1.000
_cell.angle_alpha   90.00
_cell.angle_beta   90.00
_cell.angle_gamma   90.00
#
_symmetry.space_group_name_H-M   'P 1'
#
loop_
_entity.id
_entity.type
_entity.pdbx_description
1 polymer ?
#
loop_
_entity_poly.entity_id
_entity_poly.type
_entity_poly.pdbx_seq_one_letter_code
_entity_poly.pdbx_strand_id
1 'polypeptide(L)'
;MEFISLAEMGTSKDVQLRALTLLKVVAQGDDKQLFNFAQQILTDRWKKLSHIFSLTKRFSLQTIPTQYCIFFERTREPSPGYAWVKCKRKEDKNCQEIFRVAKITGRTGRQFFAGDRYVRFSLLRGQHDFDMLIHRLKELIYQEYEANAQAMSSF
;
A
#
# COMPACT_ATOMS: atom_id res chain seq x y z
N MET A 1 30.56 -15.54 3.06
CA MET A 1 30.68 -15.13 1.65
C MET A 1 30.57 -16.31 0.68
N GLU A 2 31.12 -17.47 1.03
CA GLU A 2 31.07 -18.74 0.25
C GLU A 2 29.84 -18.95 -0.64
N PHE A 3 28.61 -18.88 -0.09
CA PHE A 3 27.37 -18.99 -0.88
C PHE A 3 27.31 -18.03 -2.09
N ILE A 4 27.68 -16.75 -1.92
CA ILE A 4 27.62 -15.74 -2.99
C ILE A 4 28.68 -16.03 -4.06
N SER A 5 29.86 -16.49 -3.67
CA SER A 5 30.91 -16.92 -4.61
C SER A 5 30.53 -18.20 -5.37
N LEU A 6 29.81 -19.13 -4.76
CA LEU A 6 29.40 -20.40 -5.39
C LEU A 6 28.13 -20.25 -6.25
N ALA A 7 27.16 -19.43 -5.84
CA ALA A 7 25.87 -19.28 -6.52
C ALA A 7 25.84 -18.15 -7.57
N GLU A 8 26.55 -17.04 -7.32
CA GLU A 8 26.48 -15.82 -8.15
C GLU A 8 27.86 -15.32 -8.62
N MET A 9 28.96 -16.01 -8.25
CA MET A 9 30.34 -15.61 -8.51
C MET A 9 30.72 -14.20 -7.99
N GLY A 10 30.00 -13.72 -6.97
CA GLY A 10 30.09 -12.35 -6.46
C GLY A 10 28.83 -11.55 -6.77
N THR A 11 28.97 -10.23 -6.93
CA THR A 11 27.87 -9.35 -7.38
C THR A 11 28.37 -8.36 -8.44
N SER A 12 27.50 -7.99 -9.39
CA SER A 12 27.87 -7.14 -10.53
C SER A 12 28.54 -5.82 -10.11
N LYS A 13 29.68 -5.52 -10.74
CA LYS A 13 30.42 -4.27 -10.51
C LYS A 13 29.68 -3.03 -10.98
N ASP A 14 28.86 -3.14 -12.03
CA ASP A 14 28.00 -2.05 -12.50
C ASP A 14 26.90 -1.73 -11.49
N VAL A 15 26.34 -2.76 -10.85
CA VAL A 15 25.36 -2.60 -9.76
C VAL A 15 26.03 -1.97 -8.53
N GLN A 16 27.23 -2.43 -8.14
CA GLN A 16 28.01 -1.80 -7.06
C GLN A 16 28.29 -0.33 -7.35
N LEU A 17 28.75 0.01 -8.56
CA LEU A 17 29.07 1.38 -8.99
C LEU A 17 27.81 2.26 -9.02
N ARG A 18 26.71 1.79 -9.61
CA ARG A 18 25.44 2.54 -9.68
C ARG A 18 24.85 2.76 -8.28
N ALA A 19 24.89 1.75 -7.41
CA ALA A 19 24.43 1.89 -6.03
C ALA A 19 25.27 2.90 -5.26
N LEU A 20 26.61 2.84 -5.38
CA LEU A 20 27.52 3.80 -4.75
C LEU A 20 27.26 5.24 -5.21
N THR A 21 27.06 5.47 -6.51
CA THR A 21 26.77 6.79 -7.06
C THR A 21 25.43 7.33 -6.54
N LEU A 22 24.37 6.51 -6.51
CA LEU A 22 23.07 6.94 -5.96
C LEU A 22 23.13 7.20 -4.45
N LEU A 23 23.80 6.33 -3.68
CA LEU A 23 23.95 6.51 -2.22
C LEU A 23 24.80 7.74 -1.88
N LYS A 24 25.81 8.08 -2.68
CA LYS A 24 26.55 9.34 -2.53
C LYS A 24 25.65 10.56 -2.69
N VAL A 25 24.75 10.58 -3.68
CA VAL A 25 23.80 11.68 -3.89
C VAL A 25 22.80 11.78 -2.72
N VAL A 26 22.31 10.64 -2.20
CA VAL A 26 21.40 10.62 -1.03
C VAL A 26 22.09 11.10 0.26
N ALA A 27 23.39 10.85 0.40
CA ALA A 27 24.21 11.30 1.54
C ALA A 27 24.79 12.71 1.37
N GLN A 28 24.46 13.44 0.30
CA GLN A 28 24.93 14.80 0.03
C GLN A 28 23.83 15.84 0.28
N GLY A 29 24.17 16.91 0.99
CA GLY A 29 23.23 17.98 1.37
C GLY A 29 22.58 17.73 2.73
N ASP A 30 21.28 18.07 2.84
CA ASP A 30 20.46 18.04 4.07
C ASP A 30 20.15 16.61 4.60
N ASP A 31 20.61 15.55 3.91
CA ASP A 31 20.30 14.10 4.08
C ASP A 31 18.80 13.75 3.90
N LYS A 32 17.95 14.46 4.63
CA LYS A 32 16.51 14.26 4.73
C LYS A 32 15.75 14.49 3.43
N GLN A 33 16.33 15.04 2.36
CA GLN A 33 15.59 15.38 1.12
C GLN A 33 14.83 14.19 0.51
N LEU A 34 15.50 13.06 0.26
CA LEU A 34 14.84 11.85 -0.27
C LEU A 34 13.77 11.31 0.70
N PHE A 35 14.07 11.34 1.99
CA PHE A 35 13.20 10.81 3.03
C PHE A 35 11.96 11.69 3.25
N ASN A 36 12.09 13.01 3.19
CA ASN A 36 11.00 13.99 3.22
C ASN A 36 10.08 13.81 2.00
N PHE A 37 10.66 13.72 0.79
CA PHE A 37 9.93 13.43 -0.46
C PHE A 37 9.13 12.13 -0.37
N ALA A 38 9.78 11.04 0.07
CA ALA A 38 9.12 9.74 0.24
C ALA A 38 8.06 9.76 1.35
N GLN A 39 8.32 10.43 2.47
CA GLN A 39 7.36 10.59 3.57
C GLN A 39 6.11 11.33 3.09
N GLN A 40 6.27 12.47 2.41
CA GLN A 40 5.15 13.29 1.92
C GLN A 40 4.25 12.47 1.00
N ILE A 41 4.82 11.85 -0.04
CA ILE A 41 4.07 11.05 -1.02
C ILE A 41 3.32 9.90 -0.34
N LEU A 42 3.98 9.12 0.53
CA LEU A 42 3.33 7.99 1.19
C LEU A 42 2.31 8.42 2.26
N THR A 43 2.51 9.56 2.91
CA THR A 43 1.55 10.13 3.86
C THR A 43 0.27 10.56 3.14
N ASP A 44 0.39 11.28 2.02
CA ASP A 44 -0.77 11.76 1.27
C ASP A 44 -1.52 10.62 0.58
N ARG A 45 -0.79 9.60 0.09
CA ARG A 45 -1.38 8.35 -0.42
C ARG A 45 -2.13 7.59 0.68
N TRP A 46 -1.54 7.47 1.87
CA TRP A 46 -2.17 6.81 3.02
C TRP A 46 -3.42 7.54 3.51
N LYS A 47 -3.39 8.87 3.62
CA LYS A 47 -4.55 9.70 3.98
C LYS A 47 -5.72 9.51 3.00
N LYS A 48 -5.45 9.65 1.70
CA LYS A 48 -6.46 9.48 0.63
C LYS A 48 -7.10 8.09 0.69
N LEU A 49 -6.31 7.05 0.86
CA LEU A 49 -6.78 5.66 0.91
C LEU A 49 -7.57 5.36 2.20
N SER A 50 -7.07 5.82 3.36
CA SER A 50 -7.71 5.62 4.67
C SER A 50 -9.07 6.29 4.73
N HIS A 51 -9.19 7.51 4.20
CA HIS A 51 -10.46 8.20 4.08
C HIS A 51 -11.46 7.38 3.24
N ILE A 52 -11.07 6.87 2.07
CA ILE A 52 -11.96 6.06 1.22
C ILE A 52 -12.44 4.80 1.95
N PHE A 53 -11.55 4.08 2.65
CA PHE A 53 -11.96 2.91 3.43
C PHE A 53 -12.81 3.24 4.66
N SER A 54 -12.77 4.47 5.20
CA SER A 54 -13.66 4.91 6.28
C SER A 54 -15.12 5.08 5.85
N LEU A 55 -15.41 5.19 4.55
CA LEU A 55 -16.76 5.36 4.00
C LEU A 55 -17.58 4.06 3.94
N THR A 56 -16.96 2.89 4.17
CA THR A 56 -17.61 1.58 4.08
C THR A 56 -17.34 0.70 5.30
N LYS A 57 -18.34 -0.10 5.68
CA LYS A 57 -18.24 -1.10 6.75
C LYS A 57 -17.80 -2.49 6.25
N ARG A 58 -17.79 -2.73 4.93
CA ARG A 58 -17.45 -4.00 4.26
C ARG A 58 -15.99 -4.39 4.39
N PHE A 59 -15.11 -3.40 4.32
CA PHE A 59 -13.67 -3.60 4.43
C PHE A 59 -13.13 -3.05 5.76
N SER A 60 -11.91 -3.44 6.11
CA SER A 60 -11.08 -2.69 7.07
C SER A 60 -9.63 -2.66 6.59
N LEU A 61 -9.04 -1.48 6.66
CA LEU A 61 -7.61 -1.23 6.47
C LEU A 61 -6.84 -1.56 7.76
N GLN A 62 -5.51 -1.70 7.70
CA GLN A 62 -4.71 -1.95 8.90
C GLN A 62 -4.56 -0.70 9.78
N THR A 63 -4.73 -0.86 11.10
CA THR A 63 -4.43 0.19 12.08
C THR A 63 -2.91 0.29 12.29
N ILE A 64 -2.36 1.50 12.22
CA ILE A 64 -0.96 1.78 12.54
C ILE A 64 -0.94 3.02 13.45
N PRO A 65 -0.31 2.99 14.64
CA PRO A 65 -0.25 4.13 15.52
C PRO A 65 0.75 5.20 15.03
N THR A 66 0.42 6.45 15.28
CA THR A 66 1.32 7.61 15.21
C THR A 66 2.46 7.45 16.23
N GLN A 67 3.70 7.75 15.84
CA GLN A 67 4.90 7.52 16.67
C GLN A 67 5.94 8.63 16.52
N TYR A 68 6.77 8.82 17.56
CA TYR A 68 7.95 9.68 17.49
C TYR A 68 9.03 9.09 16.59
N CYS A 69 9.69 9.93 15.79
CA CYS A 69 10.76 9.54 14.90
C CYS A 69 12.06 10.29 15.24
N ILE A 70 13.08 9.54 15.70
CA ILE A 70 14.40 10.11 16.02
C ILE A 70 15.14 10.71 14.81
N PHE A 71 14.86 10.24 13.59
CA PHE A 71 15.50 10.75 12.37
C PHE A 71 14.90 12.09 11.89
N PHE A 72 13.60 12.29 12.10
CA PHE A 72 12.92 13.55 11.76
C PHE A 72 12.65 14.44 13.00
N GLU A 73 13.13 14.03 14.17
CA GLU A 73 12.98 14.69 15.47
C GLU A 73 11.53 15.12 15.81
N ARG A 74 10.55 14.34 15.30
CA ARG A 74 9.12 14.68 15.40
C ARG A 74 8.22 13.46 15.47
N THR A 75 7.07 13.62 16.11
CA THR A 75 5.92 12.73 16.00
C THR A 75 5.38 12.75 14.56
N ARG A 76 5.12 11.58 13.97
CA ARG A 76 4.61 11.47 12.60
C ARG A 76 3.46 10.48 12.47
N GLU A 77 2.56 10.82 11.56
CA GLU A 77 1.53 9.94 11.03
C GLU A 77 2.13 8.76 10.24
N PRO A 78 1.43 7.61 10.17
CA PRO A 78 1.87 6.45 9.41
C PRO A 78 1.89 6.71 7.89
N SER A 79 2.95 6.22 7.22
CA SER A 79 3.17 6.34 5.78
C SER A 79 3.63 5.01 5.15
N PRO A 80 2.83 3.93 5.22
CA PRO A 80 3.26 2.58 4.82
C PRO A 80 3.36 2.43 3.29
N GLY A 81 4.32 1.61 2.83
CA GLY A 81 4.44 1.27 1.40
C GLY A 81 3.35 0.32 0.87
N TYR A 82 2.53 -0.25 1.75
CA TYR A 82 1.46 -1.19 1.40
C TYR A 82 0.20 -0.93 2.22
N ALA A 83 -0.95 -1.12 1.57
CA ALA A 83 -2.25 -1.25 2.23
C ALA A 83 -2.58 -2.73 2.41
N TRP A 84 -3.12 -3.08 3.57
CA TRP A 84 -3.52 -4.43 3.95
C TRP A 84 -5.00 -4.41 4.31
N VAL A 85 -5.81 -4.89 3.39
CA VAL A 85 -7.27 -4.72 3.42
C VAL A 85 -7.92 -6.06 3.69
N LYS A 86 -8.83 -6.09 4.67
CA LYS A 86 -9.61 -7.26 5.06
C LYS A 86 -11.07 -7.10 4.61
N CYS A 87 -11.63 -8.14 3.98
CA CYS A 87 -13.06 -8.24 3.74
C CYS A 87 -13.78 -8.80 4.99
N LYS A 88 -14.73 -8.04 5.53
CA LYS A 88 -15.40 -8.30 6.82
C LYS A 88 -16.73 -9.05 6.70
N ARG A 89 -17.47 -8.84 5.60
CA ARG A 89 -18.73 -9.53 5.27
C ARG A 89 -18.53 -11.06 5.29
N LYS A 90 -19.51 -11.84 5.74
CA LYS A 90 -19.35 -13.31 5.87
C LYS A 90 -19.27 -13.98 4.50
N GLU A 91 -20.07 -13.48 3.57
CA GLU A 91 -20.16 -13.83 2.15
C GLU A 91 -18.87 -13.53 1.36
N ASP A 92 -18.10 -12.50 1.74
CA ASP A 92 -16.82 -12.12 1.12
C ASP A 92 -15.68 -13.11 1.48
N LYS A 93 -15.81 -14.38 1.04
CA LYS A 93 -14.85 -15.46 1.33
C LYS A 93 -13.52 -15.28 0.59
N ASN A 94 -13.55 -14.80 -0.66
CA ASN A 94 -12.37 -14.50 -1.46
C ASN A 94 -12.29 -12.98 -1.71
N CYS A 95 -11.45 -12.31 -0.93
CA CYS A 95 -11.28 -10.86 -0.98
C CYS A 95 -10.53 -10.42 -2.25
N GLN A 96 -9.62 -11.24 -2.79
CA GLN A 96 -8.93 -10.93 -4.05
C GLN A 96 -9.92 -10.86 -5.22
N GLU A 97 -10.91 -11.75 -5.26
CA GLU A 97 -11.87 -11.82 -6.37
C GLU A 97 -12.77 -10.57 -6.44
N ILE A 98 -13.24 -10.08 -5.28
CA ILE A 98 -14.07 -8.86 -5.20
C ILE A 98 -13.33 -7.66 -5.80
N PHE A 99 -12.05 -7.49 -5.45
CA PHE A 99 -11.23 -6.43 -6.02
C PHE A 99 -10.88 -6.70 -7.50
N ARG A 100 -10.70 -7.96 -7.92
CA ARG A 100 -10.50 -8.33 -9.34
C ARG A 100 -11.69 -7.94 -10.21
N VAL A 101 -12.92 -8.18 -9.76
CA VAL A 101 -14.16 -7.76 -10.44
C VAL A 101 -14.23 -6.23 -10.54
N ALA A 102 -13.83 -5.52 -9.47
CA ALA A 102 -13.68 -4.06 -9.47
C ALA A 102 -12.48 -3.54 -10.30
N LYS A 103 -11.78 -4.39 -11.05
CA LYS A 103 -10.60 -4.09 -11.88
C LYS A 103 -9.40 -3.57 -11.06
N ILE A 104 -9.26 -4.03 -9.82
CA ILE A 104 -8.18 -3.71 -8.88
C ILE A 104 -7.34 -4.98 -8.60
N THR A 105 -6.06 -4.96 -8.99
CA THR A 105 -5.14 -6.07 -8.78
C THR A 105 -4.32 -5.89 -7.50
N GLY A 106 -4.46 -6.84 -6.56
CA GLY A 106 -3.63 -6.96 -5.35
C GLY A 106 -3.03 -8.36 -5.18
N ARG A 107 -2.20 -8.54 -4.14
CA ARG A 107 -1.67 -9.86 -3.75
C ARG A 107 -2.58 -10.49 -2.68
N THR A 108 -2.97 -11.75 -2.84
CA THR A 108 -3.82 -12.46 -1.86
C THR A 108 -3.11 -12.66 -0.52
N GLY A 109 -3.87 -12.54 0.57
CA GLY A 109 -3.40 -12.84 1.92
C GLY A 109 -2.98 -14.29 2.14
N ARG A 110 -3.39 -15.22 1.28
CA ARG A 110 -2.92 -16.61 1.27
C ARG A 110 -1.40 -16.71 1.06
N GLN A 111 -0.81 -15.82 0.27
CA GLN A 111 0.65 -15.72 0.07
C GLN A 111 1.41 -15.21 1.30
N PHE A 112 0.70 -14.78 2.34
CA PHE A 112 1.25 -14.27 3.60
C PHE A 112 0.64 -14.99 4.82
N PHE A 113 0.16 -16.23 4.62
CA PHE A 113 -0.45 -17.10 5.64
C PHE A 113 -1.68 -16.52 6.38
N ALA A 114 -2.26 -15.42 5.89
CA ALA A 114 -3.42 -14.75 6.49
C ALA A 114 -4.78 -15.22 5.95
N GLY A 115 -4.78 -16.06 4.91
CA GLY A 115 -5.98 -16.57 4.25
C GLY A 115 -6.62 -15.57 3.27
N ASP A 116 -7.71 -16.03 2.63
CA ASP A 116 -8.29 -15.37 1.45
C ASP A 116 -9.12 -14.12 1.75
N ARG A 117 -9.37 -13.82 3.04
CA ARG A 117 -10.08 -12.62 3.50
C ARG A 117 -9.24 -11.34 3.45
N TYR A 118 -7.94 -11.42 3.11
CA TYR A 118 -7.05 -10.26 3.03
C TYR A 118 -6.46 -10.07 1.62
N VAL A 119 -6.17 -8.82 1.27
CA VAL A 119 -5.46 -8.42 0.06
C VAL A 119 -4.44 -7.32 0.38
N ARG A 120 -3.25 -7.41 -0.23
CA ARG A 120 -2.22 -6.37 -0.18
C ARG A 120 -2.18 -5.54 -1.46
N PHE A 121 -2.35 -4.22 -1.34
CA PHE A 121 -2.13 -3.26 -2.42
C PHE A 121 -0.82 -2.50 -2.22
N SER A 122 -0.13 -2.16 -3.31
CA SER A 122 1.12 -1.38 -3.26
C SER A 122 0.83 0.11 -3.35
N LEU A 123 1.37 0.88 -2.40
CA LEU A 123 1.31 2.35 -2.39
C LEU A 123 2.62 2.96 -2.94
N LEU A 124 3.54 2.12 -3.41
CA LEU A 124 4.87 2.47 -3.95
C LEU A 124 4.92 2.61 -5.48
N ARG A 125 3.81 2.38 -6.19
CA ARG A 125 3.75 2.44 -7.66
C ARG A 125 3.77 3.88 -8.21
N GLY A 126 3.84 4.01 -9.54
CA GLY A 126 3.75 5.31 -10.22
C GLY A 126 2.45 6.06 -9.89
N GLN A 127 2.42 7.38 -10.09
CA GLN A 127 1.26 8.19 -9.66
C GLN A 127 -0.04 7.78 -10.38
N HIS A 128 0.02 7.51 -11.68
CA HIS A 128 -1.11 6.98 -12.47
C HIS A 128 -1.68 5.67 -11.89
N ASP A 129 -0.83 4.73 -11.46
CA ASP A 129 -1.28 3.47 -10.84
C ASP A 129 -2.04 3.71 -9.53
N PHE A 130 -1.59 4.69 -8.74
CA PHE A 130 -2.25 5.06 -7.48
C PHE A 130 -3.58 5.77 -7.73
N ASP A 131 -3.65 6.71 -8.68
CA ASP A 131 -4.89 7.42 -8.98
C ASP A 131 -5.94 6.49 -9.62
N MET A 132 -5.51 5.51 -10.43
CA MET A 132 -6.38 4.44 -10.93
C MET A 132 -6.93 3.56 -9.79
N LEU A 133 -6.09 3.17 -8.81
CA LEU A 133 -6.51 2.45 -7.61
C LEU A 133 -7.56 3.26 -6.82
N ILE A 134 -7.32 4.56 -6.63
CA ILE A 134 -8.22 5.47 -5.90
C ILE A 134 -9.57 5.64 -6.62
N HIS A 135 -9.57 5.80 -7.95
CA HIS A 135 -10.80 5.87 -8.73
C HIS A 135 -11.60 4.56 -8.60
N ARG A 136 -10.99 3.40 -8.86
CA ARG A 136 -11.69 2.10 -8.79
C ARG A 136 -12.23 1.77 -7.39
N LEU A 137 -11.54 2.18 -6.33
CA LEU A 137 -12.03 2.01 -4.96
C LEU A 137 -13.25 2.89 -4.67
N LYS A 138 -13.32 4.11 -5.23
CA LYS A 138 -14.52 4.97 -5.13
C LYS A 138 -15.70 4.35 -5.86
N GLU A 139 -15.52 3.86 -7.09
CA GLU A 139 -16.59 3.18 -7.85
C GLU A 139 -17.18 1.99 -7.06
N LEU A 140 -16.31 1.13 -6.51
CA LEU A 140 -16.70 -0.06 -5.74
C LEU A 140 -17.51 0.29 -4.46
N ILE A 141 -17.21 1.42 -3.82
CA ILE A 141 -17.88 1.87 -2.59
C ILE A 141 -19.17 2.63 -2.92
N TYR A 142 -19.20 3.38 -4.03
CA TYR A 142 -20.42 4.01 -4.52
C TYR A 142 -21.48 2.98 -4.92
N GLN A 143 -21.08 1.94 -5.66
CA GLN A 143 -21.95 0.81 -6.02
C GLN A 143 -22.46 0.04 -4.78
N GLU A 144 -21.65 -0.06 -3.71
CA GLU A 144 -22.13 -0.59 -2.43
C GLU A 144 -23.20 0.32 -1.80
N TYR A 145 -23.06 1.64 -1.89
CA TYR A 145 -24.03 2.59 -1.34
C TYR A 145 -25.37 2.54 -2.10
N GLU A 146 -25.36 2.57 -3.43
CA GLU A 146 -26.57 2.48 -4.26
C GLU A 146 -27.35 1.18 -4.00
N ALA A 147 -26.65 0.04 -3.98
CA ALA A 147 -27.27 -1.27 -3.73
C ALA A 147 -27.91 -1.34 -2.32
N ASN A 148 -27.26 -0.76 -1.30
CA ASN A 148 -27.84 -0.67 0.04
C ASN A 148 -29.07 0.26 0.06
N ALA A 149 -29.02 1.40 -0.64
CA ALA A 149 -30.12 2.36 -0.68
C ALA A 149 -31.38 1.77 -1.38
N GLN A 150 -31.18 1.10 -2.52
CA GLN A 150 -32.25 0.39 -3.23
C GLN A 150 -32.91 -0.67 -2.34
N ALA A 151 -32.11 -1.47 -1.63
CA ALA A 151 -32.59 -2.48 -0.69
C ALA A 151 -33.30 -1.90 0.55
N MET A 152 -33.14 -0.61 0.85
CA MET A 152 -33.90 0.09 1.90
C MET A 152 -35.18 0.77 1.37
N SER A 153 -35.28 1.01 0.06
CA SER A 153 -36.49 1.52 -0.59
C SER A 153 -37.50 0.44 -1.02
N SER A 154 -37.15 -0.84 -0.81
CA SER A 154 -37.98 -2.01 -1.15
C SER A 154 -38.70 -2.63 0.07
N PHE A 155 -38.88 -1.85 1.14
CA PHE A 155 -39.58 -2.20 2.38
C PHE A 155 -40.50 -1.04 2.80
#